data_AF-A0A3N6ASQ3-F1
#
_entry.id   AF-A0A3N6ASQ3-F1
#
_cell.length_a   1.000
_cell.length_b   1.000
_cell.length_c   1.000
_cell.angle_alpha   90.00
_cell.angle_beta   90.00
_cell.angle_gamma   90.00
#
_symmetry.space_group_name_H-M   'P 1'
#
loop_
_entity.id
_entity.type
_entity.pdbx_description
1 polymer ?
#
loop_
_entity_poly.entity_id
_entity_poly.type
_entity_poly.pdbx_seq_one_letter_code
_entity_poly.pdbx_strand_id
1 'polypeptide(L)'
;DGDRIGVGIRLTEKGHYQTLSGNQQIVLLTDYMLSQLTDRDGKLPENSCIAKTVVSTDLARIIADAFGVSTIEPQVGFKYIGEKLSLFAVRAMEQAIQVKDEIVRDKHYSQLTRKERIALLEKYSTCFLFGGEESYGSLIGDFVKDKDAVTIAAMFVEMAGFYKKKGITLTQRLEEIYQEYCYTREETVALKFEGALGNDVIQSVMKSLRNDPIQQIAGCNVIAIIDFQSPQPGARRTAKDADGSILFDDSEPRNPDRFTGYAMVRDIPVPHFWSSDYRIIGKAARLPESNVLMFVVEGGSKIVVRPSGTEPKIKFYVLARGELGKAKDIQSEKKKVDAFFLVAKKELTDFVNQIAAPMMNA
;
A
#
# COMPACT_ATOMS: atom_id res chain seq x y z
N ASP A 1 -20.72 -2.75 -10.14
CA ASP A 1 -20.12 -1.96 -11.23
C ASP A 1 -18.93 -2.68 -11.88
N GLY A 2 -18.29 -3.65 -11.21
CA GLY A 2 -17.21 -4.46 -11.81
C GLY A 2 -15.82 -3.93 -11.48
N ASP A 3 -15.69 -3.14 -10.42
CA ASP A 3 -14.45 -2.53 -9.96
C ASP A 3 -13.61 -3.47 -9.07
N ARG A 4 -14.23 -4.51 -8.47
CA ARG A 4 -13.60 -5.37 -7.46
C ARG A 4 -13.85 -6.86 -7.69
N ILE A 5 -12.92 -7.68 -7.21
CA ILE A 5 -13.00 -9.13 -7.30
C ILE A 5 -12.58 -9.85 -6.00
N GLY A 6 -13.38 -10.83 -5.59
CA GLY A 6 -12.97 -11.83 -4.61
C GLY A 6 -12.37 -13.05 -5.32
N VAL A 7 -11.28 -13.59 -4.78
CA VAL A 7 -10.61 -14.79 -5.31
C VAL A 7 -10.66 -15.91 -4.27
N GLY A 8 -11.12 -17.08 -4.69
CA GLY A 8 -11.16 -18.29 -3.86
C GLY A 8 -10.34 -19.42 -4.49
N ILE A 9 -9.38 -19.96 -3.74
CA ILE A 9 -8.55 -21.10 -4.15
C ILE A 9 -9.20 -22.35 -3.60
N ARG A 10 -9.49 -23.32 -4.49
CA ARG A 10 -10.04 -24.62 -4.09
C ARG A 10 -8.99 -25.40 -3.30
N LEU A 11 -9.38 -25.88 -2.11
CA LEU A 11 -8.58 -26.78 -1.30
C LEU A 11 -8.74 -28.24 -1.77
N THR A 12 -7.85 -29.12 -1.33
CA THR A 12 -7.88 -30.55 -1.70
C THR A 12 -9.16 -31.24 -1.23
N GLU A 13 -9.73 -30.81 -0.11
CA GLU A 13 -11.05 -31.24 0.34
C GLU A 13 -12.16 -30.66 -0.53
N LYS A 14 -12.99 -31.56 -1.08
CA LYS A 14 -14.05 -31.22 -2.02
C LYS A 14 -15.05 -30.24 -1.39
N GLY A 15 -15.21 -29.07 -2.02
CA GLY A 15 -16.16 -28.04 -1.59
C GLY A 15 -15.56 -26.96 -0.69
N HIS A 16 -14.31 -27.11 -0.24
CA HIS A 16 -13.64 -26.12 0.58
C HIS A 16 -12.79 -25.16 -0.27
N TYR A 17 -12.89 -23.87 0.03
CA TYR A 17 -12.12 -22.81 -0.61
C TYR A 17 -11.46 -21.94 0.44
N GLN A 18 -10.22 -21.57 0.18
CA GLN A 18 -9.53 -20.50 0.90
C GLN A 18 -9.69 -19.20 0.10
N THR A 19 -10.25 -18.17 0.71
CA THR A 19 -10.35 -16.85 0.10
C THR A 19 -9.04 -16.09 0.29
N LEU A 20 -8.67 -15.32 -0.73
CA LEU A 20 -7.57 -14.36 -0.65
C LEU A 20 -8.11 -13.00 -0.21
N SER A 21 -7.48 -12.38 0.79
CA SER A 21 -7.72 -10.97 1.10
C SER A 21 -7.25 -10.06 -0.05
N GLY A 22 -7.76 -8.83 -0.12
CA GLY A 22 -7.29 -7.86 -1.12
C GLY A 22 -5.77 -7.62 -1.04
N ASN A 23 -5.20 -7.61 0.17
CA ASN A 23 -3.76 -7.53 0.38
C ASN A 23 -3.01 -8.74 -0.22
N GLN A 24 -3.47 -9.96 0.03
CA GLN A 24 -2.87 -11.16 -0.56
C GLN A 24 -2.98 -11.18 -2.08
N GLN A 25 -4.06 -10.64 -2.64
CA GLN A 25 -4.20 -10.49 -4.08
C GLN A 25 -3.15 -9.52 -4.65
N ILE A 26 -2.94 -8.36 -4.02
CA ILE A 26 -1.90 -7.39 -4.41
C ILE A 26 -0.51 -8.04 -4.35
N VAL A 27 -0.22 -8.81 -3.30
CA VAL A 27 1.07 -9.52 -3.13
C VAL A 27 1.33 -10.47 -4.30
N LEU A 28 0.36 -11.36 -4.58
CA LEU A 28 0.48 -12.35 -5.65
C LEU A 28 0.59 -11.67 -7.02
N LEU A 29 -0.21 -10.63 -7.27
CA LEU A 29 -0.14 -9.86 -8.52
C LEU A 29 1.21 -9.17 -8.69
N THR A 30 1.74 -8.57 -7.62
CA THR A 30 3.03 -7.86 -7.66
C THR A 30 4.17 -8.83 -7.97
N ASP A 31 4.31 -9.90 -7.18
CA ASP A 31 5.37 -10.90 -7.41
C ASP A 31 5.27 -11.55 -8.79
N TYR A 32 4.06 -11.94 -9.20
CA TYR A 32 3.84 -12.56 -10.50
C TYR A 32 4.14 -11.60 -11.66
N MET A 33 3.60 -10.39 -11.65
CA MET A 33 3.80 -9.47 -12.77
C MET A 33 5.25 -9.05 -12.92
N LEU A 34 5.93 -8.73 -11.81
CA LEU A 34 7.33 -8.32 -11.87
C LEU A 34 8.23 -9.47 -12.28
N SER A 35 8.02 -10.68 -11.75
CA SER A 35 8.77 -11.86 -12.18
C SER A 35 8.54 -12.19 -13.65
N GLN A 36 7.28 -12.24 -14.12
CA GLN A 36 6.98 -12.64 -15.49
C GLN A 36 7.43 -11.61 -16.53
N LEU A 37 7.34 -10.31 -16.23
CA LEU A 37 7.89 -9.28 -17.11
C LEU A 37 9.43 -9.38 -17.17
N THR A 38 10.08 -9.59 -16.02
CA THR A 38 11.54 -9.77 -15.96
C THR A 38 11.99 -11.01 -16.72
N ASP A 39 11.33 -12.15 -16.50
CA ASP A 39 11.66 -13.43 -17.15
C ASP A 39 11.44 -13.35 -18.67
N ARG A 40 10.37 -12.69 -19.12
CA ARG A 40 10.03 -12.58 -20.55
C ARG A 40 10.97 -11.64 -21.31
N ASP A 41 11.25 -10.47 -20.73
CA ASP A 41 11.91 -9.36 -21.45
C ASP A 41 13.38 -9.18 -21.03
N GLY A 42 13.84 -9.92 -20.02
CA GLY A 42 15.18 -9.82 -19.43
C GLY A 42 15.37 -8.61 -18.51
N LYS A 43 14.44 -7.65 -18.54
CA LYS A 43 14.39 -6.48 -17.67
C LYS A 43 12.97 -5.92 -17.57
N LEU A 44 12.71 -5.14 -16.54
CA LEU A 44 11.50 -4.34 -16.43
C LEU A 44 11.64 -3.04 -17.22
N PRO A 45 10.51 -2.39 -17.58
CA PRO A 45 10.58 -1.07 -18.19
C PRO A 45 11.34 -0.08 -17.30
N GLU A 46 12.11 0.82 -17.91
CA GLU A 46 12.79 1.88 -17.18
C GLU A 46 11.77 2.78 -16.45
N ASN A 47 12.17 3.36 -15.31
CA ASN A 47 11.30 4.22 -14.50
C ASN A 47 9.97 3.55 -14.11
N SER A 48 9.96 2.23 -13.94
CA SER A 48 8.78 1.47 -13.56
C SER A 48 8.30 1.81 -12.15
N CYS A 49 6.98 1.82 -11.98
CA CYS A 49 6.36 1.88 -10.66
C CYS A 49 5.15 0.95 -10.50
N ILE A 50 4.90 0.56 -9.25
CA ILE A 50 3.60 0.07 -8.80
C ILE A 50 2.91 1.13 -7.93
N ALA A 51 1.61 1.02 -7.70
CA ALA A 51 0.92 1.84 -6.69
C ALA A 51 0.05 1.02 -5.73
N LYS A 52 0.07 1.40 -4.46
CA LYS A 52 -0.75 0.80 -3.40
C LYS A 52 -1.13 1.86 -2.38
N THR A 53 -2.35 1.90 -1.88
CA THR A 53 -2.71 2.93 -0.89
C THR A 53 -1.99 2.74 0.44
N VAL A 54 -1.79 3.79 1.22
CA VAL A 54 -1.09 3.70 2.53
C VAL A 54 -1.64 2.66 3.52
N VAL A 55 -2.87 2.17 3.31
CA VAL A 55 -3.52 1.12 4.13
C VAL A 55 -3.45 -0.30 3.51
N SER A 56 -2.82 -0.44 2.36
CA SER A 56 -2.55 -1.71 1.69
C SER A 56 -1.19 -2.28 2.12
N THR A 57 -1.05 -3.60 2.01
CA THR A 57 0.14 -4.36 2.42
C THR A 57 1.46 -3.76 1.97
N ASP A 58 2.44 -3.76 2.88
CA ASP A 58 3.80 -3.35 2.58
C ASP A 58 4.61 -4.40 1.84
N LEU A 59 4.16 -5.65 1.84
CA LEU A 59 4.85 -6.72 1.15
C LEU A 59 4.92 -6.46 -0.36
N ALA A 60 3.90 -5.83 -0.94
CA ALA A 60 3.94 -5.40 -2.34
C ALA A 60 5.09 -4.42 -2.62
N ARG A 61 5.32 -3.45 -1.73
CA ARG A 61 6.45 -2.52 -1.83
C ARG A 61 7.77 -3.25 -1.68
N ILE A 62 7.91 -4.11 -0.68
CA ILE A 62 9.13 -4.87 -0.42
C ILE A 62 9.51 -5.74 -1.65
N ILE A 63 8.51 -6.36 -2.27
CA ILE A 63 8.70 -7.08 -3.54
C ILE A 63 9.17 -6.11 -4.62
N ALA A 64 8.48 -4.98 -4.83
CA ALA A 64 8.86 -4.00 -5.85
C ALA A 64 10.30 -3.46 -5.66
N ASP A 65 10.68 -3.13 -4.43
CA ASP A 65 12.04 -2.68 -4.08
C ASP A 65 13.09 -3.74 -4.47
N ALA A 66 12.80 -5.02 -4.21
CA ALA A 66 13.64 -6.16 -4.61
C ALA A 66 13.60 -6.48 -6.12
N PHE A 67 12.83 -5.74 -6.91
CA PHE A 67 12.89 -5.73 -8.38
C PHE A 67 13.42 -4.40 -8.93
N GLY A 68 13.85 -3.47 -8.07
CA GLY A 68 14.27 -2.13 -8.47
C GLY A 68 13.13 -1.24 -8.97
N VAL A 69 11.88 -1.54 -8.59
CA VAL A 69 10.67 -0.83 -9.01
C VAL A 69 10.20 0.11 -7.91
N SER A 70 9.93 1.36 -8.25
CA SER A 70 9.44 2.35 -7.29
C SER A 70 7.99 2.06 -6.88
N THR A 71 7.63 2.40 -5.65
CA THR A 71 6.24 2.30 -5.17
C THR A 71 5.65 3.70 -4.92
N ILE A 72 4.46 3.94 -5.48
CA ILE A 72 3.65 5.13 -5.17
C ILE A 72 2.61 4.76 -4.12
N GLU A 73 2.57 5.49 -3.01
CA GLU A 73 1.61 5.23 -1.93
C GLU A 73 0.68 6.40 -1.64
N PRO A 74 -0.39 6.58 -2.43
CA PRO A 74 -1.35 7.62 -2.16
C PRO A 74 -2.20 7.30 -0.92
N GLN A 75 -2.93 8.31 -0.44
CA GLN A 75 -3.96 8.10 0.57
C GLN A 75 -5.05 7.12 0.09
N VAL A 76 -5.92 6.69 1.00
CA VAL A 76 -6.98 5.75 0.63
C VAL A 76 -7.96 6.39 -0.34
N GLY A 77 -8.30 5.66 -1.40
CA GLY A 77 -9.16 6.12 -2.48
C GLY A 77 -8.46 6.00 -3.83
N PHE A 78 -8.97 5.13 -4.69
CA PHE A 78 -8.41 4.87 -6.02
C PHE A 78 -8.28 6.09 -6.93
N LYS A 79 -9.09 7.14 -6.71
CA LYS A 79 -8.97 8.42 -7.42
C LYS A 79 -7.53 8.97 -7.40
N TYR A 80 -6.81 8.77 -6.30
CA TYR A 80 -5.44 9.28 -6.15
C TYR A 80 -4.42 8.48 -6.98
N ILE A 81 -4.68 7.18 -7.21
CA ILE A 81 -3.93 6.39 -8.19
C ILE A 81 -4.26 6.91 -9.60
N GLY A 82 -5.54 7.12 -9.93
CA GLY A 82 -5.95 7.65 -11.23
C GLY A 82 -5.39 9.05 -11.56
N GLU A 83 -5.26 9.92 -10.57
CA GLU A 83 -4.60 11.23 -10.69
C GLU A 83 -3.10 11.10 -11.01
N LYS A 84 -2.39 10.15 -10.38
CA LYS A 84 -0.99 9.82 -10.70
C LYS A 84 -0.83 9.29 -12.12
N LEU A 85 -1.73 8.41 -12.57
CA LEU A 85 -1.70 7.92 -13.95
C LEU A 85 -1.91 9.06 -14.95
N SER A 86 -2.86 9.95 -14.67
CA SER A 86 -3.13 11.12 -15.50
C SER A 86 -1.91 12.02 -15.62
N LEU A 87 -1.24 12.26 -14.50
CA LEU A 87 0.01 13.01 -14.49
C LEU A 87 1.09 12.35 -15.34
N PHE A 88 1.31 11.05 -15.14
CA PHE A 88 2.40 10.35 -15.82
C PHE A 88 2.20 10.43 -17.34
N ALA A 89 0.96 10.25 -17.80
CA ALA A 89 0.57 10.44 -19.19
C ALA A 89 0.79 11.89 -19.67
N VAL A 90 0.34 12.90 -18.93
CA VAL A 90 0.50 14.32 -19.32
C VAL A 90 1.98 14.70 -19.43
N ARG A 91 2.80 14.38 -18.42
CA ARG A 91 4.24 14.65 -18.46
C ARG A 91 4.92 13.99 -19.64
N ALA A 92 4.56 12.73 -19.92
CA ALA A 92 5.13 12.00 -21.04
C ALA A 92 4.76 12.66 -22.38
N MET A 93 3.49 13.03 -22.55
CA MET A 93 2.99 13.71 -23.76
C MET A 93 3.63 15.08 -23.95
N GLU A 94 3.69 15.91 -22.89
CA GLU A 94 4.26 17.26 -22.97
C GLU A 94 5.73 17.22 -23.40
N GLN A 95 6.55 16.37 -22.77
CA GLN A 95 7.95 16.22 -23.14
C GLN A 95 8.12 15.64 -24.55
N ALA A 96 7.33 14.63 -24.92
CA ALA A 96 7.39 14.02 -26.23
C ALA A 96 7.00 14.98 -27.37
N ILE A 97 5.98 15.82 -27.16
CA ILE A 97 5.58 16.87 -28.10
C ILE A 97 6.69 17.91 -28.24
N GLN A 98 7.31 18.32 -27.13
CA GLN A 98 8.40 19.31 -27.13
C GLN A 98 9.58 18.86 -28.00
N VAL A 99 9.91 17.56 -27.98
CA VAL A 99 11.02 16.98 -28.76
C VAL A 99 10.58 16.35 -30.10
N LYS A 100 9.30 16.50 -30.47
CA LYS A 100 8.71 15.96 -31.72
C LYS A 100 8.89 14.45 -31.86
N ASP A 101 8.71 13.70 -30.78
CA ASP A 101 8.78 12.24 -30.80
C ASP A 101 7.69 11.64 -31.73
N GLU A 102 8.08 10.74 -32.62
CA GLU A 102 7.18 10.18 -33.65
C GLU A 102 5.99 9.42 -33.05
N ILE A 103 6.12 8.89 -31.83
CA ILE A 103 5.06 8.16 -31.12
C ILE A 103 3.81 9.05 -30.96
N VAL A 104 3.98 10.34 -30.65
CA VAL A 104 2.88 11.23 -30.24
C VAL A 104 2.34 12.14 -31.35
N ARG A 105 2.97 12.14 -32.53
CA ARG A 105 2.76 13.07 -33.65
C ARG A 105 1.35 13.70 -33.71
N ASP A 106 0.33 12.90 -33.99
CA ASP A 106 -1.08 13.33 -34.10
C ASP A 106 -2.02 12.50 -33.18
N LYS A 107 -1.45 11.81 -32.19
CA LYS A 107 -2.20 10.87 -31.34
C LYS A 107 -2.38 11.44 -29.94
N HIS A 108 -3.61 11.39 -29.42
CA HIS A 108 -3.86 11.53 -28.00
C HIS A 108 -3.36 10.29 -27.23
N TYR A 109 -2.97 10.45 -25.97
CA TYR A 109 -2.44 9.35 -25.15
C TYR A 109 -3.34 8.10 -25.11
N SER A 110 -4.66 8.30 -25.06
CA SER A 110 -5.65 7.22 -25.06
C SER A 110 -5.74 6.45 -26.39
N GLN A 111 -5.18 6.99 -27.48
CA GLN A 111 -5.13 6.36 -28.79
C GLN A 111 -3.84 5.54 -28.99
N LEU A 112 -2.86 5.69 -28.09
CA LEU A 112 -1.62 4.94 -28.12
C LEU A 112 -1.87 3.49 -27.70
N THR A 113 -1.24 2.55 -28.40
CA THR A 113 -1.16 1.14 -27.98
C THR A 113 -0.41 1.01 -26.65
N ARG A 114 -0.58 -0.11 -25.92
CA ARG A 114 0.17 -0.33 -24.67
C ARG A 114 1.69 -0.26 -24.87
N LYS A 115 2.19 -0.79 -26.00
CA LYS A 115 3.63 -0.74 -26.35
C LYS A 115 4.12 0.70 -26.52
N GLU A 116 3.36 1.52 -27.25
CA GLU A 116 3.68 2.95 -27.43
C GLU A 116 3.63 3.71 -26.09
N ARG A 117 2.64 3.44 -25.24
CA ARG A 117 2.55 4.06 -23.91
C ARG A 117 3.72 3.70 -23.01
N ILE A 118 4.12 2.42 -22.98
CA ILE A 118 5.31 1.98 -22.22
C ILE A 118 6.55 2.74 -22.72
N ALA A 119 6.82 2.71 -24.03
CA ALA A 119 7.98 3.40 -24.60
C ALA A 119 8.01 4.91 -24.29
N LEU A 120 6.83 5.55 -24.28
CA LEU A 120 6.70 6.97 -23.95
C LEU A 120 6.97 7.23 -22.45
N LEU A 121 6.38 6.43 -21.57
CA LEU A 121 6.50 6.58 -20.12
C LEU A 121 7.92 6.31 -19.65
N GLU A 122 8.58 5.26 -20.16
CA GLU A 122 9.97 4.95 -19.84
C GLU A 122 10.90 6.13 -20.14
N LYS A 123 10.66 6.83 -21.25
CA LYS A 123 11.53 7.90 -21.75
C LYS A 123 11.30 9.24 -21.09
N TYR A 124 10.03 9.57 -20.77
CA TYR A 124 9.63 10.94 -20.45
C TYR A 124 8.88 11.08 -19.12
N SER A 125 8.64 9.98 -18.40
CA SER A 125 7.80 9.98 -17.20
C SER A 125 8.03 8.74 -16.33
N THR A 126 6.98 8.22 -15.69
CA THR A 126 7.01 7.03 -14.84
C THR A 126 6.13 5.94 -15.46
N CYS A 127 6.70 4.75 -15.68
CA CYS A 127 6.01 3.62 -16.27
C CYS A 127 5.18 2.85 -15.24
N PHE A 128 3.88 3.13 -15.16
CA PHE A 128 2.99 2.39 -14.27
C PHE A 128 2.74 0.97 -14.78
N LEU A 129 3.06 -0.01 -13.93
CA LEU A 129 2.87 -1.43 -14.21
C LEU A 129 1.56 -1.96 -13.62
N PHE A 130 1.30 -1.67 -12.36
CA PHE A 130 0.20 -2.25 -11.58
C PHE A 130 -0.15 -1.37 -10.38
N GLY A 131 -1.40 -1.42 -9.93
CA GLY A 131 -1.73 -0.93 -8.60
C GLY A 131 -3.03 -1.46 -8.01
N GLY A 132 -3.16 -1.37 -6.68
CA GLY A 132 -4.29 -1.94 -5.98
C GLY A 132 -4.57 -1.35 -4.60
N GLU A 133 -5.73 -1.72 -4.08
CA GLU A 133 -6.23 -1.40 -2.74
C GLU A 133 -6.61 -2.69 -1.99
N GLU A 134 -6.37 -2.71 -0.69
CA GLU A 134 -6.78 -3.76 0.25
C GLU A 134 -8.28 -4.09 0.18
N SER A 135 -9.06 -3.14 -0.34
CA SER A 135 -10.50 -3.23 -0.58
C SER A 135 -10.91 -4.02 -1.82
N TYR A 136 -10.06 -4.94 -2.30
CA TYR A 136 -10.29 -5.85 -3.44
C TYR A 136 -10.30 -5.20 -4.83
N GLY A 137 -9.79 -3.97 -4.92
CA GLY A 137 -9.71 -3.21 -6.17
C GLY A 137 -8.31 -3.21 -6.73
N SER A 138 -8.14 -3.47 -8.02
CA SER A 138 -6.81 -3.45 -8.66
C SER A 138 -6.91 -3.09 -10.13
N LEU A 139 -5.78 -2.67 -10.70
CA LEU A 139 -5.62 -2.24 -12.07
C LEU A 139 -4.27 -2.68 -12.60
N ILE A 140 -4.27 -3.18 -13.84
CA ILE A 140 -3.05 -3.53 -14.59
C ILE A 140 -2.84 -2.50 -15.69
N GLY A 141 -1.64 -1.91 -15.71
CA GLY A 141 -1.30 -0.84 -16.64
C GLY A 141 -2.15 0.42 -16.45
N ASP A 142 -2.13 1.28 -17.45
CA ASP A 142 -2.58 2.67 -17.37
C ASP A 142 -3.76 2.99 -18.29
N PHE A 143 -4.39 1.95 -18.86
CA PHE A 143 -5.40 2.12 -19.91
C PHE A 143 -6.69 2.75 -19.39
N VAL A 144 -7.12 2.32 -18.21
CA VAL A 144 -8.24 2.90 -17.47
C VAL A 144 -7.71 3.55 -16.20
N LYS A 145 -8.47 4.49 -15.65
CA LYS A 145 -8.12 5.22 -14.41
C LYS A 145 -9.02 4.80 -13.24
N ASP A 146 -9.59 3.62 -13.36
CA ASP A 146 -10.46 3.00 -12.38
C ASP A 146 -10.02 1.55 -12.17
N LYS A 147 -10.57 0.89 -11.17
CA LYS A 147 -10.30 -0.52 -10.90
C LYS A 147 -10.95 -1.37 -11.98
N ASP A 148 -10.33 -2.50 -12.30
CA ASP A 148 -10.78 -3.38 -13.38
C ASP A 148 -10.80 -4.84 -12.91
N ALA A 149 -11.94 -5.28 -12.38
CA ALA A 149 -12.08 -6.65 -11.92
C ALA A 149 -11.96 -7.69 -13.05
N VAL A 150 -12.29 -7.32 -14.29
CA VAL A 150 -12.29 -8.24 -15.43
C VAL A 150 -10.86 -8.57 -15.83
N THR A 151 -10.01 -7.55 -15.96
CA THR A 151 -8.58 -7.74 -16.24
C THR A 151 -7.89 -8.49 -15.10
N ILE A 152 -8.22 -8.18 -13.85
CA ILE A 152 -7.66 -8.88 -12.68
C ILE A 152 -8.12 -10.35 -12.63
N ALA A 153 -9.37 -10.66 -12.98
CA ALA A 153 -9.85 -12.03 -13.09
C ALA A 153 -9.04 -12.84 -14.10
N ALA A 154 -8.83 -12.27 -15.29
CA ALA A 154 -8.03 -12.91 -16.34
C ALA A 154 -6.58 -13.16 -15.87
N MET A 155 -5.97 -12.20 -15.18
CA MET A 155 -4.63 -12.34 -14.61
C MET A 155 -4.54 -13.46 -13.55
N PHE A 156 -5.55 -13.61 -12.68
CA PHE A 156 -5.57 -14.71 -11.72
C PHE A 156 -5.74 -16.08 -12.39
N VAL A 157 -6.51 -16.16 -13.49
CA VAL A 157 -6.63 -17.41 -14.27
C VAL A 157 -5.29 -17.77 -14.92
N GLU A 158 -4.60 -16.79 -15.51
CA GLU A 158 -3.26 -16.95 -16.07
C GLU A 158 -2.27 -17.43 -15.01
N MET A 159 -2.18 -16.71 -13.88
CA MET A 159 -1.29 -17.01 -12.77
C MET A 159 -1.54 -18.41 -12.19
N ALA A 160 -2.81 -18.79 -12.01
CA ALA A 160 -3.17 -20.13 -11.55
C ALA A 160 -2.75 -21.21 -12.55
N GLY A 161 -2.93 -20.98 -13.85
CA GLY A 161 -2.47 -21.89 -14.90
C GLY A 161 -0.95 -22.05 -14.93
N PHE A 162 -0.22 -20.94 -14.79
CA PHE A 162 1.24 -20.91 -14.75
C PHE A 162 1.79 -21.73 -13.57
N TYR A 163 1.34 -21.44 -12.35
CA TYR A 163 1.83 -22.15 -11.17
C TYR A 163 1.38 -23.61 -11.12
N LYS A 164 0.18 -23.91 -11.62
CA LYS A 164 -0.27 -25.30 -11.80
C LYS A 164 0.67 -26.10 -12.69
N LYS A 165 1.19 -25.51 -13.78
CA LYS A 165 2.20 -26.17 -14.64
C LYS A 165 3.51 -26.46 -13.90
N LYS A 166 3.84 -25.66 -12.89
CA LYS A 166 4.99 -25.88 -11.97
C LYS A 166 4.66 -26.84 -10.82
N GLY A 167 3.45 -27.37 -10.74
CA GLY A 167 3.03 -28.30 -9.70
C GLY A 167 2.72 -27.64 -8.35
N ILE A 168 2.61 -26.31 -8.29
CA ILE A 168 2.28 -25.58 -7.05
C ILE A 168 0.99 -24.76 -7.18
N THR A 169 0.34 -24.54 -6.05
CA THR A 169 -0.87 -23.72 -5.91
C THR A 169 -0.54 -22.27 -5.63
N LEU A 170 -1.51 -21.36 -5.81
CA LEU A 170 -1.35 -19.96 -5.42
C LEU A 170 -1.13 -19.78 -3.91
N THR A 171 -1.72 -20.63 -3.07
CA THR A 171 -1.47 -20.61 -1.62
C THR A 171 -0.02 -21.00 -1.31
N GLN A 172 0.52 -22.01 -2.00
CA GLN A 172 1.93 -22.38 -1.86
C GLN A 172 2.86 -21.26 -2.35
N ARG A 173 2.54 -20.62 -3.49
CA ARG A 173 3.33 -19.46 -3.95
C ARG A 173 3.29 -18.32 -2.94
N LEU A 174 2.13 -18.02 -2.37
CA LEU A 174 2.02 -16.99 -1.33
C LEU A 174 2.90 -17.33 -0.11
N GLU A 175 2.95 -18.60 0.30
CA GLU A 175 3.84 -19.07 1.36
C GLU A 175 5.32 -18.90 1.01
N GLU A 176 5.71 -19.20 -0.23
CA GLU A 176 7.08 -18.98 -0.73
C GLU A 176 7.45 -17.50 -0.69
N ILE A 177 6.53 -16.60 -1.09
CA ILE A 177 6.74 -15.15 -1.02
C ILE A 177 6.94 -14.74 0.44
N TYR A 178 6.11 -15.23 1.37
CA TYR A 178 6.30 -14.92 2.79
C TYR A 178 7.65 -15.39 3.33
N GLN A 179 8.12 -16.55 2.87
CA GLN A 179 9.43 -17.06 3.24
C GLN A 179 10.58 -16.27 2.62
N GLU A 180 10.42 -15.75 1.39
CA GLU A 180 11.48 -15.07 0.63
C GLU A 180 11.65 -13.61 1.05
N TYR A 181 10.56 -12.89 1.32
CA TYR A 181 10.57 -11.44 1.52
C TYR A 181 10.30 -11.04 2.98
N CYS A 182 9.17 -11.49 3.54
CA CYS A 182 8.79 -11.43 4.95
C CYS A 182 7.35 -11.93 5.09
N TYR A 183 6.99 -12.47 6.25
CA TYR A 183 5.58 -12.74 6.56
C TYR A 183 4.85 -11.45 6.93
N THR A 184 3.62 -11.28 6.44
CA THR A 184 2.73 -10.19 6.83
C THR A 184 1.35 -10.69 7.25
N ARG A 185 0.74 -9.95 8.17
CA ARG A 185 -0.64 -10.15 8.61
C ARG A 185 -1.34 -8.81 8.73
N GLU A 186 -2.40 -8.64 7.95
CA GLU A 186 -3.12 -7.40 7.87
C GLU A 186 -4.63 -7.57 8.08
N GLU A 187 -5.25 -6.64 8.81
CA GLU A 187 -6.70 -6.59 8.95
C GLU A 187 -7.18 -5.15 9.14
N THR A 188 -8.39 -4.88 8.65
CA THR A 188 -9.13 -3.66 9.00
C THR A 188 -10.09 -3.95 10.14
N VAL A 189 -9.84 -3.33 11.29
CA VAL A 189 -10.78 -3.29 12.42
C VAL A 189 -11.70 -2.09 12.22
N ALA A 190 -13.00 -2.30 12.21
CA ALA A 190 -13.98 -1.22 12.09
C ALA A 190 -14.90 -1.22 13.32
N LEU A 191 -14.84 -0.15 14.11
CA LEU A 191 -15.72 0.06 15.26
C LEU A 191 -16.82 1.02 14.84
N LYS A 192 -18.09 0.57 14.97
CA LYS A 192 -19.28 1.35 14.63
C LYS A 192 -19.90 1.89 15.90
N PHE A 193 -20.25 3.18 15.89
CA PHE A 193 -20.98 3.83 16.96
C PHE A 193 -22.33 4.28 16.43
N GLU A 194 -23.42 3.77 16.99
CA GLU A 194 -24.77 4.12 16.57
C GLU A 194 -25.29 5.34 17.33
N GLY A 195 -26.33 6.00 16.79
CA GLY A 195 -26.97 7.15 17.42
C GLY A 195 -26.26 8.48 17.15
N ALA A 196 -26.85 9.56 17.68
CA ALA A 196 -26.43 10.93 17.41
C ALA A 196 -24.99 11.23 17.87
N LEU A 197 -24.53 10.54 18.92
CA LEU A 197 -23.21 10.75 19.54
C LEU A 197 -22.05 10.03 18.83
N GLY A 198 -22.34 9.15 17.86
CA GLY A 198 -21.29 8.32 17.25
C GLY A 198 -20.17 9.12 16.59
N ASN A 199 -20.51 10.25 15.95
CA ASN A 199 -19.50 11.14 15.38
C ASN A 199 -18.69 11.87 16.47
N ASP A 200 -19.30 12.27 17.57
CA ASP A 200 -18.62 12.97 18.67
C ASP A 200 -17.61 12.07 19.37
N VAL A 201 -17.94 10.79 19.53
CA VAL A 201 -17.00 9.75 20.00
C VAL A 201 -15.80 9.66 19.06
N ILE A 202 -16.05 9.55 17.75
CA ILE A 202 -14.98 9.43 16.75
C ILE A 202 -14.07 10.67 16.74
N GLN A 203 -14.65 11.88 16.84
CA GLN A 203 -13.87 13.11 16.95
C GLN A 203 -13.04 13.14 18.23
N SER A 204 -13.59 12.68 19.35
CA SER A 204 -12.89 12.62 20.63
C SER A 204 -11.71 11.63 20.58
N VAL A 205 -11.90 10.46 19.95
CA VAL A 205 -10.83 9.48 19.72
C VAL A 205 -9.71 10.08 18.87
N MET A 206 -10.04 10.68 17.72
CA MET A 206 -9.04 11.29 16.84
C MET A 206 -8.31 12.47 17.52
N LYS A 207 -9.01 13.26 18.33
CA LYS A 207 -8.42 14.33 19.13
C LYS A 207 -7.46 13.78 20.19
N SER A 208 -7.83 12.69 20.87
CA SER A 208 -6.98 12.03 21.86
C SER A 208 -5.69 11.53 21.20
N LEU A 209 -5.79 10.81 20.07
CA LEU A 209 -4.63 10.29 19.34
C LEU A 209 -3.67 11.38 18.84
N ARG A 210 -4.16 12.61 18.62
CA ARG A 210 -3.32 13.75 18.22
C ARG A 210 -2.67 14.46 19.41
N ASN A 211 -3.41 14.61 20.50
CA ASN A 211 -2.95 15.38 21.66
C ASN A 211 -2.04 14.57 22.59
N ASP A 212 -2.35 13.29 22.76
CA ASP A 212 -1.60 12.34 23.57
C ASP A 212 -1.43 11.04 22.76
N PRO A 213 -0.53 11.05 21.76
CA PRO A 213 -0.36 9.92 20.87
C PRO A 213 0.17 8.69 21.61
N ILE A 214 -0.32 7.51 21.20
CA ILE A 214 0.17 6.22 21.69
C ILE A 214 1.67 6.11 21.40
N GLN A 215 2.47 5.88 22.43
CA GLN A 215 3.94 5.79 22.34
C GLN A 215 4.44 4.35 22.14
N GLN A 216 3.65 3.35 22.53
CA GLN A 216 3.96 1.94 22.34
C GLN A 216 2.71 1.19 21.89
N ILE A 217 2.88 0.29 20.92
CA ILE A 217 1.82 -0.60 20.45
C ILE A 217 2.36 -2.03 20.46
N ALA A 218 1.67 -2.92 21.14
CA ALA A 218 2.07 -4.31 21.36
C ALA A 218 3.50 -4.47 21.89
N GLY A 219 3.91 -3.57 22.79
CA GLY A 219 5.25 -3.54 23.38
C GLY A 219 6.36 -3.00 22.47
N CYS A 220 6.05 -2.60 21.23
CA CYS A 220 7.00 -1.96 20.32
C CYS A 220 6.87 -0.43 20.40
N ASN A 221 7.98 0.29 20.42
CA ASN A 221 7.95 1.76 20.40
C ASN A 221 7.40 2.27 19.07
N VAL A 222 6.58 3.31 19.14
CA VAL A 222 6.19 4.11 17.99
C VAL A 222 7.37 5.02 17.64
N ILE A 223 7.96 4.80 16.48
CA ILE A 223 9.10 5.58 15.99
C ILE A 223 8.66 6.74 15.12
N ALA A 224 7.49 6.68 14.49
CA ALA A 224 7.00 7.75 13.65
C ALA A 224 5.48 7.85 13.69
N ILE A 225 4.98 9.08 13.68
CA ILE A 225 3.57 9.41 13.55
C ILE A 225 3.41 10.38 12.39
N ILE A 226 2.55 10.05 11.44
CA ILE A 226 2.24 10.88 10.28
C ILE A 226 0.78 11.27 10.34
N ASP A 227 0.51 12.57 10.50
CA ASP A 227 -0.83 13.15 10.44
C ASP A 227 -1.11 13.71 9.05
N PHE A 228 -2.10 13.17 8.37
CA PHE A 228 -2.51 13.61 7.04
C PHE A 228 -3.50 14.78 7.09
N GLN A 229 -3.88 15.25 8.28
CA GLN A 229 -4.70 16.46 8.44
C GLN A 229 -3.88 17.75 8.25
N SER A 230 -2.55 17.66 8.25
CA SER A 230 -1.68 18.81 7.97
C SER A 230 -1.11 18.71 6.55
N PRO A 231 -1.09 19.79 5.72
CA PRO A 231 -0.61 21.10 6.17
C PRO A 231 -1.38 22.34 5.66
N GLN A 232 -1.44 23.39 6.50
CA GLN A 232 -1.69 24.78 6.08
C GLN A 232 -0.67 25.24 5.01
N PRO A 233 -0.93 26.31 4.23
CA PRO A 233 0.06 26.94 3.37
C PRO A 233 1.38 27.26 4.12
N GLY A 234 2.44 26.47 3.91
CA GLY A 234 3.75 26.69 4.53
C GLY A 234 4.11 25.69 5.65
N ALA A 235 3.15 24.91 6.14
CA ALA A 235 3.40 23.83 7.08
C ALA A 235 3.91 22.57 6.36
N ARG A 236 4.71 21.76 7.05
CA ARG A 236 5.26 20.48 6.59
C ARG A 236 4.76 19.40 7.53
N ARG A 237 4.28 18.26 7.02
CA ARG A 237 4.16 17.05 7.85
C ARG A 237 5.56 16.65 8.26
N THR A 238 5.71 16.32 9.53
CA THR A 238 6.94 15.74 10.04
C THR A 238 6.62 14.49 10.81
N ALA A 239 7.37 13.41 10.62
CA ALA A 239 7.44 12.36 11.63
C ALA A 239 8.68 12.63 12.48
N LYS A 240 8.53 12.53 13.80
CA LYS A 240 9.64 12.69 14.73
C LYS A 240 9.92 11.37 15.44
N ASP A 241 11.17 11.10 15.70
CA ASP A 241 11.62 10.02 16.56
C ASP A 241 11.30 10.35 18.04
N ALA A 242 11.46 9.36 18.92
CA ALA A 242 11.24 9.50 20.37
C ALA A 242 12.14 10.58 21.00
N ASP A 243 13.30 10.87 20.41
CA ASP A 243 14.21 11.94 20.83
C ASP A 243 13.85 13.33 20.26
N GLY A 244 12.82 13.42 19.43
CA GLY A 244 12.34 14.64 18.79
C GLY A 244 13.02 14.98 17.46
N SER A 245 13.96 14.17 16.97
CA SER A 245 14.60 14.32 15.65
C SER A 245 13.61 14.05 14.50
N ILE A 246 13.76 14.72 13.35
CA ILE A 246 12.82 14.61 12.22
C ILE A 246 13.19 13.40 11.35
N LEU A 247 12.37 12.36 11.38
CA LEU A 247 12.47 11.14 10.54
C LEU A 247 11.87 11.32 9.14
N PHE A 248 10.89 12.21 9.00
CA PHE A 248 10.20 12.50 7.74
C PHE A 248 9.83 13.98 7.71
N ASP A 249 9.94 14.65 6.56
CA ASP A 249 9.44 16.02 6.31
C ASP A 249 8.91 16.12 4.87
N ASP A 250 7.77 16.76 4.69
CA ASP A 250 7.10 17.04 3.41
C ASP A 250 7.87 17.85 2.37
N SER A 251 8.95 18.53 2.75
CA SER A 251 9.64 19.47 1.87
C SER A 251 10.36 18.79 0.71
N GLU A 252 11.00 17.65 0.95
CA GLU A 252 11.61 16.72 0.00
C GLU A 252 11.85 15.39 0.73
N PRO A 253 11.86 14.22 0.05
CA PRO A 253 12.22 12.98 0.72
C PRO A 253 13.69 13.05 1.18
N ARG A 254 13.93 13.49 2.41
CA ARG A 254 15.18 13.18 3.12
C ARG A 254 15.17 11.68 3.32
N ASN A 255 16.16 11.00 2.78
CA ASN A 255 16.35 9.55 2.85
C ASN A 255 16.07 9.05 4.29
N PRO A 256 14.87 8.50 4.56
CA PRO A 256 14.51 8.05 5.90
C PRO A 256 15.15 6.68 6.21
N ASP A 257 15.66 6.00 5.19
CA ASP A 257 16.50 4.81 5.29
C ASP A 257 17.79 5.09 6.09
N ARG A 258 18.27 6.34 6.17
CA ARG A 258 19.40 6.73 7.05
C ARG A 258 19.17 6.30 8.51
N PHE A 259 17.93 6.29 8.97
CA PHE A 259 17.59 6.08 10.38
C PHE A 259 17.04 4.68 10.67
N THR A 260 16.65 3.94 9.63
CA THR A 260 16.06 2.59 9.80
C THR A 260 16.92 1.49 9.19
N GLY A 261 17.85 1.83 8.30
CA GLY A 261 18.78 0.90 7.65
C GLY A 261 18.17 0.16 6.45
N TYR A 262 18.91 -0.84 6.00
CA TYR A 262 18.53 -1.71 4.88
C TYR A 262 18.69 -3.18 5.28
N ALA A 263 17.86 -4.05 4.69
CA ALA A 263 18.03 -5.48 4.71
C ALA A 263 18.27 -6.01 3.30
N MET A 264 19.07 -7.07 3.18
CA MET A 264 19.29 -7.74 1.91
C MET A 264 18.10 -8.67 1.62
N VAL A 265 17.39 -8.39 0.52
CA VAL A 265 16.30 -9.22 0.01
C VAL A 265 16.63 -9.54 -1.44
N ARG A 266 16.78 -10.84 -1.78
CA ARG A 266 17.22 -11.27 -3.11
C ARG A 266 18.50 -10.57 -3.59
N ASP A 267 19.46 -10.41 -2.67
CA ASP A 267 20.73 -9.71 -2.91
C ASP A 267 20.58 -8.22 -3.30
N ILE A 268 19.41 -7.63 -3.05
CA ILE A 268 19.12 -6.21 -3.24
C ILE A 268 18.93 -5.56 -1.86
N PRO A 269 19.59 -4.41 -1.59
CA PRO A 269 19.36 -3.67 -0.36
C PRO A 269 17.96 -3.04 -0.39
N VAL A 270 17.05 -3.58 0.40
CA VAL A 270 15.69 -3.06 0.58
C VAL A 270 15.62 -2.25 1.87
N PRO A 271 15.13 -1.00 1.83
CA PRO A 271 15.10 -0.15 3.01
C PRO A 271 14.06 -0.63 4.02
N HIS A 272 14.39 -0.53 5.31
CA HIS A 272 13.47 -0.90 6.39
C HIS A 272 12.26 0.05 6.48
N PHE A 273 12.46 1.31 6.10
CA PHE A 273 11.44 2.36 6.00
C PHE A 273 11.64 3.13 4.71
N TRP A 274 10.59 3.70 4.11
CA TRP A 274 10.62 4.08 2.70
C TRP A 274 10.46 5.58 2.45
N SER A 275 10.84 6.01 1.24
CA SER A 275 10.48 7.30 0.65
C SER A 275 9.28 7.14 -0.29
N SER A 276 8.04 7.37 0.19
CA SER A 276 6.87 7.32 -0.72
C SER A 276 6.62 8.67 -1.34
N ASP A 277 6.33 8.67 -2.64
CA ASP A 277 5.74 9.83 -3.29
C ASP A 277 4.25 9.91 -2.97
N TYR A 278 3.97 10.50 -1.82
CA TYR A 278 2.61 10.72 -1.36
C TYR A 278 1.84 11.78 -2.19
N ARG A 279 2.52 12.63 -2.97
CA ARG A 279 1.95 13.91 -3.47
C ARG A 279 0.83 13.68 -4.49
N ILE A 280 -0.30 14.37 -4.39
CA ILE A 280 -1.29 14.41 -5.48
C ILE A 280 -0.85 15.40 -6.55
N ILE A 281 -1.23 15.17 -7.81
CA ILE A 281 -0.96 16.15 -8.87
C ILE A 281 -2.25 16.69 -9.49
N GLY A 282 -2.33 18.03 -9.50
CA GLY A 282 -3.37 18.94 -9.94
C GLY A 282 -2.93 20.38 -9.61
N LYS A 283 -3.83 21.38 -9.52
CA LYS A 283 -3.47 22.78 -9.15
C LYS A 283 -2.69 22.92 -7.82
N ALA A 284 -2.70 21.90 -6.97
CA ALA A 284 -1.92 21.85 -5.75
C ALA A 284 -0.83 20.76 -5.87
N ALA A 285 0.44 21.15 -5.75
CA ALA A 285 1.59 20.23 -5.67
C ALA A 285 1.74 19.63 -4.25
N ARG A 286 0.63 19.24 -3.62
CA ARG A 286 0.59 18.82 -2.20
C ARG A 286 -0.40 17.69 -1.98
N LEU A 287 -0.22 16.97 -0.87
CA LEU A 287 -1.22 15.99 -0.45
C LEU A 287 -2.54 16.65 -0.06
N PRO A 288 -3.66 15.95 -0.29
CA PRO A 288 -4.95 16.45 0.16
C PRO A 288 -5.00 16.29 1.68
N GLU A 289 -5.63 17.23 2.35
CA GLU A 289 -5.95 17.05 3.74
C GLU A 289 -6.87 15.84 3.92
N SER A 290 -6.55 14.97 4.87
CA SER A 290 -7.47 13.92 5.29
C SER A 290 -7.33 13.62 6.78
N ASN A 291 -8.44 13.23 7.40
CA ASN A 291 -8.45 12.85 8.81
C ASN A 291 -7.89 11.43 8.99
N VAL A 292 -6.58 11.27 8.76
CA VAL A 292 -5.87 10.00 8.84
C VAL A 292 -4.62 10.19 9.69
N LEU A 293 -4.37 9.26 10.60
CA LEU A 293 -3.11 9.13 11.33
C LEU A 293 -2.45 7.81 10.95
N MET A 294 -1.14 7.81 10.79
CA MET A 294 -0.35 6.58 10.63
C MET A 294 0.73 6.53 11.69
N PHE A 295 0.70 5.48 12.49
CA PHE A 295 1.72 5.12 13.47
C PHE A 295 2.62 4.06 12.84
N VAL A 296 3.92 4.24 12.96
CA VAL A 296 4.95 3.30 12.52
C VAL A 296 5.70 2.88 13.76
N VAL A 297 5.80 1.57 13.98
CA VAL A 297 6.51 1.01 15.13
C VAL A 297 7.88 0.47 14.72
N GLU A 298 8.76 0.28 15.70
CA GLU A 298 10.00 -0.48 15.54
C GLU A 298 9.73 -1.83 14.86
N GLY A 299 10.64 -2.28 13.98
CA GLY A 299 10.42 -3.44 13.11
C GLY A 299 9.53 -3.17 11.88
N GLY A 300 8.90 -1.99 11.82
CA GLY A 300 8.27 -1.42 10.64
C GLY A 300 6.85 -1.89 10.35
N SER A 301 6.18 -2.50 11.34
CA SER A 301 4.71 -2.64 11.31
C SER A 301 4.04 -1.27 11.39
N LYS A 302 2.80 -1.18 10.90
CA LYS A 302 2.05 0.09 10.84
C LYS A 302 0.63 -0.05 11.35
N ILE A 303 0.15 1.04 11.96
CA ILE A 303 -1.24 1.20 12.32
C ILE A 303 -1.74 2.47 11.66
N VAL A 304 -2.75 2.36 10.80
CA VAL A 304 -3.41 3.53 10.19
C VAL A 304 -4.79 3.70 10.79
N VAL A 305 -5.10 4.90 11.28
CA VAL A 305 -6.38 5.25 11.90
C VAL A 305 -7.11 6.26 11.04
N ARG A 306 -8.39 6.03 10.77
CA ARG A 306 -9.24 7.02 10.09
C ARG A 306 -10.71 6.88 10.45
N PRO A 307 -11.45 7.98 10.54
CA PRO A 307 -12.91 7.94 10.43
C PRO A 307 -13.36 7.43 9.06
N SER A 308 -14.55 6.84 9.01
CA SER A 308 -15.30 6.61 7.80
C SER A 308 -16.04 7.91 7.41
N GLY A 309 -16.13 8.20 6.11
CA GLY A 309 -16.81 9.40 5.62
C GLY A 309 -18.31 9.24 5.44
N THR A 310 -18.82 8.01 5.40
CA THR A 310 -20.22 7.70 5.07
C THR A 310 -21.02 7.12 6.22
N GLU A 311 -20.33 6.64 7.26
CA GLU A 311 -20.94 5.98 8.41
C GLU A 311 -20.17 6.38 9.68
N PRO A 312 -20.81 6.41 10.86
CA PRO A 312 -20.14 6.67 12.13
C PRO A 312 -19.30 5.44 12.54
N LYS A 313 -18.22 5.21 11.80
CA LYS A 313 -17.24 4.15 12.03
C LYS A 313 -15.85 4.77 12.11
N ILE A 314 -15.05 4.31 13.05
CA ILE A 314 -13.60 4.50 13.02
C ILE A 314 -12.94 3.19 12.58
N LYS A 315 -11.94 3.30 11.72
CA LYS A 315 -11.20 2.17 11.17
C LYS A 315 -9.75 2.21 11.61
N PHE A 316 -9.24 1.06 12.04
CA PHE A 316 -7.83 0.77 12.25
C PHE A 316 -7.39 -0.23 11.21
N TYR A 317 -6.34 0.08 10.46
CA TYR A 317 -5.66 -0.86 9.59
C TYR A 317 -4.39 -1.28 10.32
N VAL A 318 -4.35 -2.53 10.78
CA VAL A 318 -3.16 -3.10 11.41
C VAL A 318 -2.40 -3.82 10.32
N LEU A 319 -1.22 -3.31 9.95
CA LEU A 319 -0.32 -3.86 8.94
C LEU A 319 0.89 -4.44 9.67
N ALA A 320 0.76 -5.66 10.18
CA ALA A 320 1.82 -6.34 10.89
C ALA A 320 2.76 -7.04 9.89
N ARG A 321 4.07 -6.91 10.10
CA ARG A 321 5.10 -7.58 9.29
C ARG A 321 6.25 -8.10 10.13
N GLY A 322 6.90 -9.14 9.62
CA GLY A 322 8.11 -9.73 10.20
C GLY A 322 9.39 -9.07 9.70
N GLU A 323 10.51 -9.72 10.02
CA GLU A 323 11.84 -9.32 9.54
C GLU A 323 11.93 -9.43 8.00
N LEU A 324 12.66 -8.49 7.40
CA LEU A 324 12.89 -8.47 5.96
C LEU A 324 13.93 -9.52 5.55
N GLY A 325 13.72 -10.12 4.39
CA GLY A 325 14.59 -11.11 3.78
C GLY A 325 14.13 -12.53 4.05
N LYS A 326 14.95 -13.47 3.59
CA LYS A 326 14.59 -14.88 3.61
C LYS A 326 14.53 -15.41 5.04
N ALA A 327 13.36 -15.85 5.46
CA ALA A 327 13.14 -16.39 6.80
C ALA A 327 13.92 -17.71 7.00
N LYS A 328 14.71 -17.77 8.08
CA LYS A 328 15.37 -19.02 8.55
C LYS A 328 14.36 -19.99 9.16
N ASP A 329 13.41 -19.45 9.91
CA ASP A 329 12.28 -20.18 10.51
C ASP A 329 11.00 -19.37 10.31
N ILE A 330 10.29 -19.66 9.23
CA ILE A 330 9.03 -18.99 8.88
C ILE A 330 7.93 -19.21 9.92
N GLN A 331 7.95 -20.33 10.66
CA GLN A 331 6.92 -20.61 11.67
C GLN A 331 7.12 -19.76 12.92
N SER A 332 8.37 -19.52 13.32
CA SER A 332 8.69 -18.58 14.40
C SER A 332 8.30 -17.15 14.01
N GLU A 333 8.63 -16.72 12.80
CA GLU A 333 8.25 -15.39 12.30
C GLU A 333 6.74 -15.19 12.27
N LYS A 334 5.98 -16.16 11.75
CA LYS A 334 4.51 -16.14 11.79
C LYS A 334 3.96 -15.95 13.19
N LYS A 335 4.46 -16.71 14.16
CA LYS A 335 4.02 -16.61 15.56
C LYS A 335 4.28 -15.22 16.14
N LYS A 336 5.44 -14.62 15.86
CA LYS A 336 5.78 -13.26 16.34
C LYS A 336 4.85 -12.21 15.73
N VAL A 337 4.68 -12.25 14.41
CA VAL A 337 3.81 -11.30 13.68
C VAL A 337 2.35 -11.45 14.11
N ASP A 338 1.87 -12.68 14.28
CA ASP A 338 0.53 -12.98 14.77
C ASP A 338 0.31 -12.48 16.19
N ALA A 339 1.30 -12.66 17.07
CA ALA A 339 1.23 -12.17 18.45
C ALA A 339 1.16 -10.64 18.48
N PHE A 340 2.05 -9.95 17.76
CA PHE A 340 2.00 -8.49 17.60
C PHE A 340 0.64 -8.04 17.10
N PHE A 341 0.14 -8.65 16.02
CA PHE A 341 -1.13 -8.30 15.40
C PHE A 341 -2.29 -8.41 16.39
N LEU A 342 -2.38 -9.51 17.13
CA LEU A 342 -3.48 -9.74 18.09
C LEU A 342 -3.45 -8.74 19.25
N VAL A 343 -2.26 -8.45 19.79
CA VAL A 343 -2.09 -7.49 20.88
C VAL A 343 -2.42 -6.07 20.39
N ALA A 344 -1.86 -5.65 19.25
CA ALA A 344 -2.12 -4.32 18.67
C ALA A 344 -3.62 -4.10 18.41
N LYS A 345 -4.28 -5.10 17.80
CA LYS A 345 -5.73 -5.05 17.56
C LYS A 345 -6.53 -4.88 18.86
N LYS A 346 -6.15 -5.60 19.91
CA LYS A 346 -6.80 -5.51 21.22
C LYS A 346 -6.58 -4.14 21.86
N GLU A 347 -5.34 -3.68 21.96
CA GLU A 347 -4.97 -2.39 22.57
C GLU A 347 -5.68 -1.22 21.90
N LEU A 348 -5.73 -1.18 20.56
CA LEU A 348 -6.42 -0.13 19.82
C LEU A 348 -7.94 -0.16 20.05
N THR A 349 -8.53 -1.35 20.14
CA THR A 349 -9.95 -1.50 20.43
C THR A 349 -10.27 -1.04 21.85
N ASP A 350 -9.44 -1.43 22.82
CA ASP A 350 -9.58 -1.03 24.21
C ASP A 350 -9.42 0.49 24.38
N PHE A 351 -8.44 1.09 23.71
CA PHE A 351 -8.23 2.55 23.70
C PHE A 351 -9.48 3.30 23.23
N VAL A 352 -10.11 2.86 22.13
CA VAL A 352 -11.34 3.48 21.66
C VAL A 352 -12.48 3.28 22.66
N ASN A 353 -12.63 2.09 23.21
CA ASN A 353 -13.70 1.80 24.17
C ASN A 353 -13.57 2.62 25.45
N GLN A 354 -12.35 2.89 25.92
CA GLN A 354 -12.11 3.75 27.09
C GLN A 354 -12.62 5.18 26.86
N ILE A 355 -12.50 5.71 25.64
CA ILE A 355 -13.01 7.03 25.28
C ILE A 355 -14.51 6.99 25.01
N ALA A 356 -14.99 5.95 24.33
CA ALA A 356 -16.38 5.83 23.90
C ALA A 356 -17.35 5.53 25.05
N ALA A 357 -16.99 4.64 25.99
CA ALA A 357 -17.92 4.13 26.99
C ALA A 357 -18.52 5.23 27.90
N PRO A 358 -17.76 6.22 28.42
CA PRO A 358 -18.34 7.31 29.20
C PRO A 358 -19.29 8.19 28.39
N MET A 359 -19.04 8.38 27.10
CA MET A 359 -19.85 9.23 26.21
C MET A 359 -21.14 8.54 25.77
N MET A 360 -21.10 7.22 25.55
CA MET A 360 -22.26 6.45 25.09
C MET A 360 -23.24 6.09 26.23
N ASN A 361 -22.78 6.16 27.48
CA ASN A 361 -23.58 5.88 28.67
C ASN A 361 -24.12 7.14 29.37
N ALA A 362 -23.78 8.33 28.85
CA ALA A 362 -24.29 9.62 29.30
C ALA A 362 -25.54 10.00 28.49
#